data_AF-A0A800EUQ1-F1
#
_entry.id   AF-A0A800EUQ1-F1
#
_cell.length_a   1.000
_cell.length_b   1.000
_cell.length_c   1.000
_cell.angle_alpha   90.00
_cell.angle_beta   90.00
_cell.angle_gamma   90.00
#
_symmetry.space_group_name_H-M   'P 1'
#
loop_
_entity.id
_entity.type
_entity.pdbx_description
1 polymer ?
#
loop_
_entity_poly.entity_id
_entity_poly.type
_entity_poly.pdbx_seq_one_letter_code
_entity_poly.pdbx_strand_id
1 'polypeptide(L)'
;MTRLPTLRGRGTTPNPSNRFERITMELNPSTLAEDPAPQTQFFKDTTRSIVARNESPDVGFDKSINPYRGCEHGCVYCFARPTHEYLGFSAGLDFESKILIKQDAPALLRSALLSPKPNLGDARWPSERSEADIAHEGPRSHG
;
A
#
# COMPACT_ATOMS: atom_id res chain seq x y z
N MET A 1 8.84 29.24 7.44
CA MET A 1 8.33 28.04 6.72
C MET A 1 7.09 28.45 5.95
N THR A 2 7.19 28.51 4.63
CA THR A 2 6.05 28.88 3.76
C THR A 2 5.04 27.73 3.80
N ARG A 3 3.83 28.00 4.31
CA ARG A 3 2.75 27.01 4.39
C ARG A 3 2.22 26.76 2.99
N LEU A 4 2.34 25.53 2.49
CA LEU A 4 1.73 25.14 1.23
C LEU A 4 0.20 25.24 1.32
N PRO A 5 -0.48 25.68 0.25
CA PRO A 5 -1.93 25.80 0.23
C PRO A 5 -2.59 24.42 0.37
N THR A 6 -3.60 24.31 1.23
CA THR A 6 -4.36 23.07 1.39
C THR A 6 -5.13 22.77 0.10
N LEU A 7 -4.86 21.61 -0.50
CA LEU A 7 -5.61 21.14 -1.67
C LEU A 7 -6.94 20.53 -1.21
N ARG A 8 -8.07 21.04 -1.72
CA ARG A 8 -9.39 20.48 -1.39
C ARG A 8 -9.51 19.05 -1.92
N GLY A 9 -10.14 18.17 -1.14
CA GLY A 9 -10.35 16.77 -1.52
C GLY A 9 -9.11 15.88 -1.45
N ARG A 10 -8.01 16.38 -0.86
CA ARG A 10 -6.74 15.69 -0.71
C ARG A 10 -6.42 15.50 0.77
N GLY A 11 -5.97 14.32 1.15
CA GLY A 11 -5.70 13.99 2.55
C GLY A 11 -4.29 14.36 3.00
N THR A 12 -3.38 14.59 2.05
CA THR A 12 -2.05 15.17 2.29
C THR A 12 -1.89 16.47 1.53
N THR A 13 -1.26 17.46 2.15
CA THR A 13 -0.80 18.69 1.47
C THR A 13 0.63 18.57 0.93
N PRO A 14 1.61 17.95 1.62
CA PRO A 14 2.96 17.79 1.08
C PRO A 14 3.07 16.60 0.13
N ASN A 15 3.94 16.73 -0.88
CA ASN A 15 4.42 15.62 -1.71
C ASN A 15 5.93 15.43 -1.47
N PRO A 16 6.34 14.75 -0.37
CA PRO A 16 7.75 14.55 -0.08
C PRO A 16 8.42 13.73 -1.18
N SER A 17 9.71 13.92 -1.41
CA SER A 17 10.46 13.07 -2.32
C SER A 17 10.43 11.60 -1.86
N ASN A 18 10.42 10.69 -2.81
CA ASN A 18 10.55 9.27 -2.54
C ASN A 18 11.90 8.96 -1.88
N ARG A 19 11.89 8.28 -0.72
CA ARG A 19 13.11 7.95 0.04
C ARG A 19 14.13 7.04 -0.67
N PHE A 20 13.70 6.31 -1.70
CA PHE A 20 14.55 5.37 -2.44
C PHE A 20 15.17 5.98 -3.71
N GLU A 21 14.68 7.14 -4.14
CA GLU A 21 15.21 7.85 -5.29
C GLU A 21 16.52 8.57 -4.94
N ARG A 22 17.50 8.51 -5.84
CA ARG A 22 18.81 9.17 -5.66
C ARG A 22 18.78 10.66 -6.01
N ILE A 23 17.85 11.05 -6.88
CA ILE A 23 17.76 12.40 -7.42
C ILE A 23 16.39 12.94 -7.06
N THR A 24 16.37 14.09 -6.39
CA THR A 24 15.15 14.81 -6.04
C THR A 24 15.05 16.06 -6.88
N MET A 25 13.86 16.32 -7.44
CA MET A 25 13.54 17.60 -8.04
C MET A 25 12.78 18.45 -7.05
N GLU A 26 13.26 19.68 -6.82
CA GLU A 26 12.55 20.67 -6.02
C GLU A 26 11.91 21.70 -6.95
N LEU A 27 10.60 21.88 -6.80
CA LEU A 27 9.85 22.89 -7.54
C LEU A 27 10.05 24.25 -6.88
N ASN A 28 10.24 25.28 -7.70
CA ASN A 28 10.36 26.64 -7.19
C ASN A 28 8.99 27.11 -6.63
N PRO A 29 8.91 27.57 -5.37
CA PRO A 29 7.66 28.04 -4.78
C PRO A 29 6.97 29.15 -5.58
N SER A 30 7.72 29.96 -6.33
CA SER A 30 7.13 31.03 -7.15
C SER A 30 6.36 30.51 -8.36
N THR A 31 6.61 29.29 -8.83
CA THR A 31 5.88 28.68 -9.95
C THR A 31 4.69 27.86 -9.50
N LEU A 32 4.70 27.33 -8.27
CA LEU A 32 3.63 26.48 -7.72
C LEU A 32 2.28 27.19 -7.53
N ALA A 33 2.27 28.51 -7.39
CA ALA A 33 1.04 29.27 -7.18
C ALA A 33 0.10 29.26 -8.41
N GLU A 34 0.64 28.95 -9.59
CA GLU A 34 -0.08 28.96 -10.86
C GLU A 34 -0.48 27.56 -11.33
N ASP A 35 0.05 26.50 -10.72
CA ASP A 35 -0.21 25.11 -11.12
C ASP A 35 -1.58 24.61 -10.65
N PRO A 36 -2.36 23.94 -11.52
CA PRO A 36 -3.63 23.34 -11.12
C PRO A 36 -3.41 22.19 -10.13
N ALA A 37 -4.40 21.94 -9.28
CA ALA A 37 -4.36 20.81 -8.35
C ALA A 37 -4.15 19.48 -9.12
N PRO A 38 -3.30 18.58 -8.61
CA PRO A 38 -2.98 17.32 -9.29
C PRO A 38 -4.25 16.50 -9.51
N GLN A 39 -4.50 16.16 -10.77
CA GLN A 39 -5.59 15.27 -11.16
C GLN A 39 -5.21 13.82 -10.88
N THR A 40 -6.20 13.00 -10.51
CA THR A 40 -5.96 11.58 -10.32
C THR A 40 -5.70 10.91 -11.67
N GLN A 41 -4.65 10.10 -11.72
CA GLN A 41 -4.21 9.33 -12.86
C GLN A 41 -4.21 7.85 -12.50
N PHE A 42 -4.59 7.02 -13.47
CA PHE A 42 -4.63 5.58 -13.31
C PHE A 42 -3.55 4.90 -14.15
N PHE A 43 -2.80 4.00 -13.53
CA PHE A 43 -1.72 3.26 -14.17
C PHE A 43 -2.01 1.77 -14.16
N LYS A 44 -1.56 1.03 -15.17
CA LYS A 44 -1.67 -0.43 -15.15
C LYS A 44 -0.63 -1.02 -14.20
N ASP A 45 -1.07 -1.87 -13.28
CA ASP A 45 -0.21 -2.70 -12.44
C ASP A 45 0.04 -4.05 -13.13
N THR A 46 1.31 -4.39 -13.37
CA THR A 46 1.73 -5.63 -14.06
C THR A 46 2.00 -6.79 -13.10
N THR A 47 1.40 -6.75 -11.93
CA THR A 47 1.59 -7.77 -10.89
C THR A 47 1.13 -9.16 -11.31
N ARG A 48 1.87 -10.17 -10.86
CA ARG A 48 1.68 -11.58 -11.22
C ARG A 48 0.97 -12.40 -10.13
N SER A 49 0.63 -11.81 -8.99
CA SER A 49 -0.11 -12.43 -7.89
C SER A 49 -1.05 -11.44 -7.19
N ILE A 50 -2.27 -11.88 -6.84
CA ILE A 50 -3.28 -10.99 -6.27
C ILE A 50 -3.49 -11.16 -4.76
N VAL A 51 -3.14 -12.33 -4.23
CA VAL A 51 -3.29 -12.68 -2.81
C VAL A 51 -2.04 -12.25 -2.04
N ALA A 52 -2.21 -11.35 -1.08
CA ALA A 52 -1.21 -11.02 -0.08
C ALA A 52 -1.43 -11.87 1.17
N ARG A 53 -0.37 -12.08 1.95
CA ARG A 53 -0.40 -12.83 3.21
C ARG A 53 0.09 -11.99 4.37
N ASN A 54 -0.37 -12.31 5.56
CA ASN A 54 0.11 -11.74 6.80
C ASN A 54 0.05 -12.78 7.92
N GLU A 55 0.95 -12.64 8.90
CA GLU A 55 1.09 -13.53 10.05
C GLU A 55 0.88 -12.75 11.36
N SER A 56 0.21 -11.60 11.29
CA SER A 56 -0.02 -10.77 12.48
C SER A 56 -1.05 -11.46 13.38
N PRO A 57 -0.74 -11.66 14.68
CA PRO A 57 -1.71 -12.24 15.61
C PRO A 57 -2.91 -11.33 15.86
N ASP A 58 -2.77 -10.02 15.59
CA ASP A 58 -3.79 -9.00 15.79
C ASP A 58 -4.81 -8.94 14.64
N VAL A 59 -4.53 -9.60 13.51
CA VAL A 59 -5.37 -9.58 12.32
C VAL A 59 -6.07 -10.91 12.17
N GLY A 60 -7.40 -10.91 12.26
CA GLY A 60 -8.23 -12.11 12.20
C GLY A 60 -8.31 -12.80 10.84
N PHE A 61 -7.40 -12.52 9.91
CA PHE A 61 -7.29 -13.19 8.61
C PHE A 61 -5.83 -13.28 8.20
N ASP A 62 -5.45 -14.32 7.48
CA ASP A 62 -4.07 -14.51 7.02
C ASP A 62 -3.86 -14.11 5.54
N LYS A 63 -4.94 -13.99 4.78
CA LYS A 63 -4.94 -13.66 3.34
C LYS A 63 -5.78 -12.43 3.04
N SER A 64 -5.29 -11.59 2.17
CA SER A 64 -6.00 -10.40 1.69
C SER A 64 -5.81 -10.19 0.19
N ILE A 65 -6.69 -9.38 -0.39
CA ILE A 65 -6.63 -8.98 -1.79
C ILE A 65 -6.71 -7.47 -1.84
N ASN A 66 -5.90 -6.88 -2.70
CA ASN A 66 -5.99 -5.46 -3.01
C ASN A 66 -5.97 -5.25 -4.54
N PRO A 67 -7.06 -4.76 -5.15
CA PRO A 67 -7.14 -4.52 -6.59
C PRO A 67 -6.40 -3.25 -7.04
N TYR A 68 -6.05 -2.36 -6.11
CA TYR A 68 -5.44 -1.06 -6.41
C TYR A 68 -4.16 -0.83 -5.59
N ARG A 69 -3.29 0.08 -5.99
CA ARG A 69 -2.25 0.64 -5.12
C ARG A 69 -2.30 2.16 -5.20
N GLY A 70 -2.44 2.80 -4.04
CA GLY A 70 -2.92 4.18 -3.96
C GLY A 70 -4.43 4.22 -3.72
N CYS A 71 -4.93 5.34 -3.21
CA CYS A 71 -6.34 5.52 -2.86
C CYS A 71 -6.72 7.00 -2.84
N GLU A 72 -7.76 7.39 -3.59
CA GLU A 72 -8.23 8.79 -3.63
C GLU A 72 -8.75 9.29 -2.29
N HIS A 73 -9.21 8.39 -1.42
CA HIS A 73 -9.62 8.77 -0.05
C HIS A 73 -8.45 9.42 0.70
N GLY A 74 -7.22 8.98 0.43
CA GLY A 74 -6.05 9.69 0.91
C GLY A 74 -5.91 9.78 2.43
N CYS A 75 -6.38 8.80 3.22
CA CYS A 75 -6.20 8.85 4.68
C CYS A 75 -4.73 9.11 5.03
N VAL A 76 -4.45 10.20 5.75
CA VAL A 76 -3.06 10.59 6.11
C VAL A 76 -2.35 9.49 6.91
N TYR A 77 -3.12 8.73 7.68
CA TYR A 77 -2.67 7.62 8.52
C TYR A 77 -2.71 6.26 7.81
N CYS A 78 -2.90 6.20 6.48
CA CYS A 78 -2.98 4.94 5.76
C CYS A 78 -1.62 4.22 5.78
N PHE A 79 -1.59 3.02 6.36
CA PHE A 79 -0.39 2.18 6.45
C PHE A 79 0.23 1.85 5.08
N ALA A 80 -0.55 1.91 3.99
CA ALA A 80 -0.09 1.57 2.66
C ALA A 80 0.75 2.69 2.00
N ARG A 81 0.73 3.93 2.51
CA ARG A 81 1.44 5.08 1.93
C ARG A 81 2.93 4.83 1.69
N PRO A 82 3.72 4.31 2.65
CA PRO A 82 5.15 4.08 2.45
C PRO A 82 5.45 3.01 1.40
N THR A 83 4.47 2.16 1.05
CA THR A 83 4.67 1.13 0.01
C THR A 83 4.65 1.71 -1.39
N HIS A 84 4.08 2.91 -1.57
CA HIS A 84 4.01 3.60 -2.85
C HIS A 84 5.40 4.07 -3.34
N GLU A 85 6.32 4.27 -2.41
CA GLU A 85 7.71 4.62 -2.68
C GLU A 85 8.49 3.50 -3.38
N TYR A 86 8.13 2.23 -3.16
CA TYR A 86 8.72 1.13 -3.93
C TYR A 86 8.31 1.14 -5.41
N LEU A 87 7.33 1.96 -5.79
CA LEU A 87 6.85 2.13 -7.16
C LEU A 87 7.46 3.37 -7.83
N GLY A 88 8.40 4.06 -7.17
CA GLY A 88 8.99 5.30 -7.67
C GLY A 88 8.16 6.56 -7.34
N PHE A 89 7.07 6.44 -6.59
CA PHE A 89 6.16 7.55 -6.29
C PHE A 89 6.33 8.09 -4.86
N SER A 90 5.88 9.31 -4.60
CA SER A 90 5.81 9.84 -3.23
C SER A 90 4.77 9.13 -2.35
N ALA A 91 5.05 9.02 -1.06
CA ALA A 91 4.05 8.58 -0.06
C ALA A 91 2.98 9.67 0.25
N GLY A 92 3.15 10.90 -0.25
CA GLY A 92 2.24 12.03 -0.05
C GLY A 92 1.12 12.10 -1.10
N LEU A 93 1.10 13.20 -1.86
CA LEU A 93 0.07 13.45 -2.87
C LEU A 93 0.06 12.42 -4.00
N ASP A 94 1.20 11.82 -4.35
CA ASP A 94 1.22 10.78 -5.38
C ASP A 94 0.39 9.56 -4.96
N PHE A 95 0.38 9.16 -3.67
CA PHE A 95 -0.42 8.02 -3.20
C PHE A 95 -1.93 8.16 -3.50
N GLU A 96 -2.44 9.38 -3.46
CA GLU A 96 -3.87 9.67 -3.67
C GLU A 96 -4.20 10.21 -5.08
N SER A 97 -3.18 10.47 -5.90
CA SER A 97 -3.33 10.98 -7.27
C SER A 97 -2.72 10.09 -8.36
N LYS A 98 -1.94 9.07 -8.02
CA LYS A 98 -1.34 8.10 -8.96
C LYS A 98 -1.72 6.69 -8.53
N ILE A 99 -2.85 6.19 -9.04
CA ILE A 99 -3.43 4.93 -8.58
C ILE A 99 -3.11 3.83 -9.59
N LEU A 100 -2.42 2.78 -9.13
CA LEU A 100 -2.15 1.62 -9.97
C LEU A 100 -3.31 0.63 -9.86
N ILE A 101 -3.77 0.11 -11.00
CA ILE A 101 -4.90 -0.81 -11.12
C ILE A 101 -4.40 -2.17 -11.58
N LYS A 102 -4.67 -3.21 -10.78
CA LYS A 102 -4.43 -4.61 -11.16
C LYS A 102 -5.57 -5.10 -12.04
N GLN A 103 -5.54 -4.73 -13.32
CA GLN A 103 -6.59 -5.10 -14.27
C GLN A 103 -6.79 -6.62 -14.39
N ASP A 104 -5.70 -7.39 -14.26
CA ASP A 104 -5.72 -8.86 -14.34
C ASP A 104 -6.16 -9.54 -13.02
N ALA A 105 -6.55 -8.77 -11.98
CA ALA A 105 -6.91 -9.29 -10.67
C ALA A 105 -7.95 -10.43 -10.67
N PRO A 106 -9.04 -10.39 -11.47
CA PRO A 106 -10.01 -11.49 -11.49
C PRO A 106 -9.40 -12.81 -11.98
N ALA A 107 -8.58 -12.76 -13.03
CA ALA A 107 -7.93 -13.94 -13.60
C ALA A 107 -6.86 -14.50 -12.65
N LEU A 108 -6.06 -13.61 -12.06
CA LEU A 108 -5.06 -13.97 -11.05
C LEU A 108 -5.71 -14.59 -9.81
N LEU A 109 -6.87 -14.08 -9.38
CA LEU A 109 -7.59 -14.62 -8.22
C LEU A 109 -8.11 -16.01 -8.51
N ARG A 110 -8.75 -16.21 -9.67
CA ARG A 110 -9.21 -17.52 -10.11
C ARG A 110 -8.05 -18.53 -10.15
N SER A 111 -6.93 -18.14 -10.74
CA SER A 111 -5.74 -18.99 -10.80
C SER A 111 -5.19 -19.31 -9.41
N ALA A 112 -5.22 -18.36 -8.47
CA ALA A 112 -4.76 -18.57 -7.10
C ALA A 112 -5.66 -19.55 -6.33
N LEU A 113 -6.99 -19.42 -6.47
CA LEU A 113 -7.96 -20.28 -5.79
C LEU A 113 -8.01 -21.71 -6.35
N LEU A 114 -7.75 -21.89 -7.64
CA LEU A 114 -7.73 -23.21 -8.30
C LEU A 114 -6.38 -23.93 -8.21
N SER A 115 -5.33 -23.25 -7.73
CA SER A 115 -4.00 -23.84 -7.65
C SER A 115 -3.95 -24.94 -6.58
N PRO A 116 -3.47 -26.16 -6.92
CA PRO A 116 -3.35 -27.27 -5.97
C PRO A 116 -2.13 -27.18 -5.06
N LYS A 117 -1.23 -26.20 -5.30
CA LYS A 117 -0.13 -25.95 -4.34
C LYS A 117 -0.74 -25.67 -2.98
N PRO A 118 -0.30 -26.36 -1.90
CA PRO A 118 -0.70 -25.97 -0.56
C PRO A 118 -0.40 -24.49 -0.45
N ASN A 119 -1.42 -23.75 -0.03
CA ASN A 119 -1.35 -22.31 0.11
C ASN A 119 -0.43 -22.03 1.30
N LEU A 120 0.89 -22.24 1.18
CA LEU A 120 1.92 -22.20 2.23
C LEU A 120 1.52 -21.21 3.33
N GLY A 121 0.94 -21.76 4.40
CA GLY A 121 -0.06 -21.06 5.21
C GLY A 121 -1.38 -21.84 5.38
N ASP A 122 -1.31 -23.17 5.45
CA ASP A 122 -2.22 -23.95 6.30
C ASP A 122 -1.88 -23.68 7.79
N ALA A 123 -1.63 -22.41 8.12
CA ALA A 123 -1.65 -21.94 9.49
C ALA A 123 -3.12 -22.02 9.88
N ARG A 124 -3.46 -23.05 10.64
CA ARG A 124 -4.76 -23.25 11.25
C ARG A 124 -5.32 -21.92 11.77
N TRP A 125 -6.60 -21.66 11.51
CA TRP A 125 -7.29 -20.48 12.01
C TRP A 125 -7.07 -20.37 13.53
N PRO A 126 -7.09 -19.18 14.17
CA PRO A 126 -6.85 -19.08 15.61
C PRO A 126 -7.68 -20.03 16.48
N SER A 127 -8.91 -20.35 16.07
CA SER A 127 -9.76 -21.33 16.77
C SER A 127 -9.37 -22.79 16.54
N GLU A 128 -8.47 -23.06 15.60
CA GLU A 128 -7.99 -24.38 15.20
C GLU A 128 -6.54 -24.63 15.63
N ARG A 129 -5.88 -23.63 16.26
CA ARG A 129 -4.55 -23.79 16.86
C ARG A 129 -4.66 -24.47 18.22
N SER A 130 -3.80 -25.45 18.47
CA SER A 130 -3.70 -26.11 19.77
C SER A 130 -2.99 -25.19 20.77
N GLU A 131 -3.19 -25.38 22.08
CA GLU A 131 -2.46 -24.62 23.12
C GLU A 131 -0.93 -24.71 22.97
N ALA A 132 -0.43 -25.80 22.38
CA ALA A 132 1.00 -26.00 22.08
C ALA A 132 1.52 -25.08 20.96
N ASP A 133 0.66 -24.69 20.01
CA ASP A 133 1.02 -23.78 18.90
C ASP A 133 1.16 -22.32 19.40
N ILE A 134 0.46 -21.97 20.49
CA ILE A 134 0.49 -20.64 21.12
C ILE A 134 1.70 -20.48 22.05
N ALA A 135 2.13 -21.56 22.70
CA ALA A 135 3.21 -21.55 23.69
C ALA A 135 4.62 -21.37 23.10
N HIS A 136 4.80 -21.42 21.78
CA HIS A 136 6.10 -21.21 21.11
C HIS A 136 6.34 -19.78 20.62
N GLU A 137 5.35 -18.88 20.74
CA GLU A 137 5.54 -17.46 20.49
C GLU A 137 5.98 -16.76 21.77
N GLY A 138 7.23 -17.00 22.17
CA GLY A 138 7.89 -16.15 23.17
C GLY A 138 7.90 -14.68 22.72
N PRO A 139 7.95 -13.71 23.63
CA PRO A 139 7.93 -12.30 23.28
C PRO A 139 9.12 -11.98 22.36
N ARG A 140 8.84 -11.72 21.08
CA ARG A 140 9.85 -11.22 20.14
C ARG A 140 10.20 -9.81 20.58
N SER A 141 11.39 -9.63 21.16
CA SER A 141 11.91 -8.33 21.55
C SER A 141 11.97 -7.42 20.32
N HIS A 142 11.22 -6.32 20.36
CA HIS A 142 11.39 -5.22 19.43
C HIS A 142 12.72 -4.53 19.76
N GLY A 143 13.75 -4.80 18.96
CA GLY A 143 15.00 -4.07 18.89
C GLY A 143 15.09 -3.28 17.61
#